data_AF-A0A0H5Q3Q9-F1
#
_entry.id   AF-A0A0H5Q3Q9-F1
#
_cell.length_a   1.000
_cell.length_b   1.000
_cell.length_c   1.000
_cell.angle_alpha   90.00
_cell.angle_beta   90.00
_cell.angle_gamma   90.00
#
_symmetry.space_group_name_H-M   'P 1'
#
loop_
_entity.id
_entity.type
_entity.pdbx_description
1 polymer ?
#
loop_
_entity_poly.entity_id
_entity_poly.type
_entity_poly.pdbx_seq_one_letter_code
_entity_poly.pdbx_strand_id
1 'polypeptide(L)' 'MTYHSLEHPFRPDEDPDMPPELREAFRRWGRASNALRLYKRRGWALSSVQLAFDRERAVVMQLIEDMEDLERNPPLFTL' A
#
# COMPACT_ATOMS: atom_id res chain seq x y z
N MET A 1 -29.46 -8.97 0.85
CA MET A 1 -28.12 -8.59 1.35
C MET A 1 -27.26 -8.26 0.15
N THR A 2 -27.20 -6.99 -0.22
CA THR A 2 -26.44 -6.48 -1.36
C THR A 2 -24.99 -6.25 -0.93
N TYR A 3 -24.05 -6.93 -1.59
CA TYR A 3 -22.61 -6.70 -1.47
C TYR A 3 -22.28 -5.30 -2.02
N HIS A 4 -22.30 -4.27 -1.15
CA HIS A 4 -22.00 -2.88 -1.51
C HIS A 4 -20.60 -2.41 -1.14
N SER A 5 -19.64 -3.31 -0.90
CA SER A 5 -18.31 -2.94 -0.39
C SER A 5 -17.17 -2.91 -1.43
N LEU A 6 -17.45 -2.77 -2.72
CA LEU A 6 -16.39 -2.76 -3.76
C LEU A 6 -16.21 -1.44 -4.52
N GLU A 7 -16.95 -0.38 -4.20
CA GLU A 7 -16.86 0.89 -4.95
C GLU A 7 -16.18 2.04 -4.22
N HIS A 8 -15.72 1.85 -2.98
CA HIS A 8 -14.90 2.89 -2.35
C HIS A 8 -13.45 2.72 -2.79
N PRO A 9 -12.86 3.66 -3.54
CA PRO A 9 -11.42 3.65 -3.73
C PRO A 9 -10.81 3.69 -2.33
N PHE A 10 -9.93 2.73 -2.02
CA PHE A 10 -9.19 2.72 -0.77
C PHE A 10 -8.46 4.06 -0.64
N ARG A 11 -8.92 4.89 0.30
CA ARG A 11 -8.37 6.22 0.58
C ARG A 11 -7.64 6.13 1.91
N PRO A 12 -6.32 5.91 1.89
CA PRO A 12 -5.56 5.76 3.13
C PRO A 12 -5.60 7.02 4.01
N ASP A 13 -6.00 8.17 3.44
CA ASP A 13 -6.18 9.42 4.16
C ASP A 13 -7.51 9.52 4.95
N GLU A 14 -8.50 8.68 4.64
CA GLU A 14 -9.84 8.75 5.25
C GLU A 14 -10.05 7.77 6.40
N ASP A 15 -9.16 6.78 6.55
CA ASP A 15 -9.18 5.85 7.67
C ASP A 15 -8.44 6.48 8.86
N PRO A 16 -9.12 6.85 9.95
CA PRO A 16 -8.46 7.45 11.12
C PRO A 16 -7.62 6.43 11.91
N ASP A 17 -7.92 5.13 11.79
CA ASP A 17 -7.29 4.06 12.56
C ASP A 17 -6.01 3.54 11.88
N MET A 18 -5.77 3.93 10.62
CA MET A 18 -4.58 3.53 9.88
C MET A 18 -3.30 4.18 10.44
N PRO A 19 -2.27 3.38 10.80
CA PRO A 19 -0.99 3.90 11.26
C PRO A 19 -0.33 4.85 10.25
N PRO A 20 0.40 5.87 10.73
CA PRO A 20 1.01 6.88 9.87
C PRO A 20 2.02 6.29 8.89
N GLU A 21 2.77 5.26 9.29
CA GLU A 21 3.76 4.58 8.47
C GLU A 21 3.11 3.83 7.30
N LEU A 22 2.03 3.09 7.60
CA LEU A 22 1.24 2.38 6.59
C LEU A 22 0.57 3.36 5.61
N ARG A 23 0.05 4.48 6.14
CA ARG A 23 -0.55 5.54 5.33
C ARG A 23 0.45 6.13 4.33
N GLU A 24 1.66 6.47 4.78
CA GLU A 24 2.69 6.99 3.88
C GLU A 24 3.15 5.94 2.87
N ALA A 25 3.28 4.67 3.27
CA ALA A 25 3.59 3.57 2.36
C ALA A 25 2.54 3.44 1.24
N PHE A 26 1.25 3.50 1.57
CA PHE A 26 0.17 3.50 0.57
C PHE A 26 0.21 4.74 -0.34
N ARG A 27 0.52 5.93 0.17
CA ARG A 27 0.71 7.13 -0.66
C ARG A 27 1.86 6.96 -1.65
N ARG A 28 3.00 6.42 -1.20
CA ARG A 28 4.17 6.14 -2.06
C ARG A 28 3.82 5.12 -3.15
N TRP A 29 3.18 4.03 -2.78
CA TRP A 29 2.70 3.02 -3.72
C TRP A 29 1.68 3.59 -4.72
N GLY A 30 0.75 4.43 -4.28
CA GLY A 30 -0.20 5.14 -5.15
C GLY A 30 0.49 6.04 -6.19
N ARG A 31 1.52 6.78 -5.78
CA ARG A 31 2.35 7.58 -6.70
C ARG A 31 3.07 6.71 -7.72
N ALA A 32 3.69 5.61 -7.29
CA ALA A 32 4.36 4.67 -8.19
C ALA A 32 3.39 3.98 -9.17
N SER A 33 2.19 3.64 -8.72
CA SER A 33 1.11 3.08 -9.54
C SER A 33 0.64 4.06 -10.62
N ASN A 34 0.47 5.33 -10.26
CA ASN A 34 0.11 6.38 -11.23
C ASN A 34 1.22 6.62 -12.26
N ALA A 35 2.49 6.62 -11.84
CA ALA A 35 3.63 6.68 -12.75
C ALA A 35 3.64 5.48 -13.71
N LEU A 36 3.43 4.27 -13.20
CA LEU A 36 3.36 3.05 -14.02
C LEU A 36 2.24 3.14 -15.05
N ARG A 37 1.05 3.58 -14.65
CA ARG A 37 -0.11 3.74 -15.53
C ARG A 37 0.17 4.76 -16.64
N LEU A 38 0.80 5.88 -16.30
CA LEU A 38 1.19 6.91 -17.26
C LEU A 38 2.20 6.38 -18.29
N TYR A 39 3.24 5.69 -17.83
CA TYR A 39 4.30 5.15 -18.69
C TYR A 39 3.76 4.05 -19.61
N LYS A 40 2.91 3.15 -19.11
CA LYS A 40 2.21 2.15 -19.93
C LYS A 40 1.38 2.80 -21.02
N ARG A 41 0.62 3.86 -20.69
CA ARG A 41 -0.22 4.58 -21.66
C ARG A 41 0.61 5.29 -22.74
N ARG A 42 1.81 5.75 -22.40
CA ARG A 42 2.70 6.48 -23.32
C ARG A 42 3.65 5.57 -24.13
N GLY A 43 3.72 4.28 -23.80
CA GLY A 43 4.65 3.35 -24.45
C GLY A 43 6.12 3.64 -24.14
N TRP A 44 6.40 4.29 -23.01
CA TRP A 44 7.76 4.62 -22.57
C TRP A 44 8.44 3.41 -21.93
N ALA A 45 9.77 3.46 -21.79
CA ALA A 45 10.55 2.41 -21.13
C ALA A 45 9.99 2.14 -19.72
N LEU A 46 9.51 0.90 -19.52
CA LEU A 46 8.68 0.54 -18.37
C LEU A 46 9.46 -0.08 -17.21
N SER A 47 10.64 -0.67 -17.49
CA SER A 47 11.35 -1.54 -16.54
C SER A 47 11.73 -0.85 -15.24
N SER A 48 12.26 0.38 -15.30
CA SER A 48 12.64 1.14 -14.10
C SER A 48 11.43 1.56 -13.26
N VAL A 49 10.33 1.92 -13.91
CA VAL A 49 9.07 2.31 -13.24
C VAL A 49 8.37 1.10 -12.64
N GLN A 50 8.41 -0.05 -13.33
CA GLN A 50 7.91 -1.32 -12.81
C GLN A 50 8.69 -1.75 -11.57
N LEU A 51 10.03 -1.69 -11.60
CA LEU A 51 10.86 -1.97 -10.43
C LEU A 51 10.53 -1.05 -9.25
N ALA A 52 10.32 0.25 -9.50
CA ALA A 52 9.92 1.19 -8.45
C ALA A 52 8.54 0.84 -7.88
N PHE A 53 7.57 0.49 -8.72
CA PHE A 53 6.25 0.04 -8.27
C PHE A 53 6.32 -1.24 -7.44
N ASP A 54 7.10 -2.23 -7.89
CA ASP A 54 7.24 -3.51 -7.20
C ASP A 54 7.90 -3.35 -5.83
N ARG A 55 8.89 -2.44 -5.72
CA ARG A 55 9.53 -2.10 -4.45
C ARG A 55 8.54 -1.47 -3.46
N GLU A 56 7.79 -0.47 -3.88
CA GLU A 56 6.80 0.17 -2.99
C GLU A 56 5.68 -0.79 -2.61
N ARG A 57 5.27 -1.70 -3.51
CA ARG A 57 4.31 -2.76 -3.21
C ARG A 57 4.85 -3.71 -2.13
N ALA A 58 6.11 -4.13 -2.23
CA ALA A 58 6.72 -5.01 -1.24
C ALA A 58 6.77 -4.38 0.16
N VAL A 59 7.07 -3.08 0.24
CA VAL A 59 7.06 -2.33 1.52
C VAL A 59 5.67 -2.31 2.15
N VAL A 60 4.62 -2.05 1.37
CA VAL A 60 3.23 -2.07 1.88
C VAL A 60 2.85 -3.47 2.39
N MET A 61 3.17 -4.52 1.63
CA MET A 61 2.88 -5.90 2.05
C MET A 61 3.60 -6.26 3.34
N GLN A 62 4.90 -5.91 3.46
CA GLN A 62 5.66 -6.17 4.67
C GLN A 62 5.06 -5.47 5.89
N LEU A 63 4.66 -4.20 5.76
CA LEU A 63 4.05 -3.47 6.88
C LEU A 63 2.70 -4.05 7.31
N ILE A 64 1.91 -4.55 6.35
CA ILE A 64 0.65 -5.25 6.67
C ILE A 64 0.95 -6.55 7.42
N GLU A 65 1.91 -7.34 6.93
CA GLU A 65 2.34 -8.58 7.59
C GLU A 65 2.87 -8.31 9.00
N ASP A 66 3.75 -7.33 9.18
CA ASP A 66 4.31 -6.95 10.48
C ASP A 66 3.21 -6.54 11.48
N MET A 67 2.19 -5.82 11.01
CA MET A 67 1.05 -5.42 11.83
C MET A 67 0.13 -6.59 12.20
N GLU A 68 -0.18 -7.47 11.23
CA GLU A 68 -0.95 -8.69 11.50
C GLU A 68 -0.22 -9.60 12.50
N ASP A 69 1.11 -9.72 12.37
CA ASP A 69 1.94 -10.50 13.26
C ASP A 69 1.98 -9.89 14.67
N LEU A 70 2.03 -8.56 14.79
CA LEU A 70 1.95 -7.87 16.08
C LEU A 70 0.59 -8.08 16.76
N GLU A 71 -0.50 -8.07 15.99
CA GLU A 71 -1.85 -8.32 16.51
C GLU A 71 -2.02 -9.77 16.97
N ARG A 72 -1.49 -10.73 16.20
CA ARG A 72 -1.55 -12.17 16.54
C ARG A 72 -0.60 -12.56 17.65
N ASN A 73 0.58 -11.97 17.69
CA ASN A 73 1.66 -12.27 18.63
C ASN A 73 2.10 -10.98 19.34
N PRO A 74 1.26 -10.45 20.25
CA PRO A 74 1.63 -9.27 21.00
C PRO A 74 2.92 -9.55 21.80
N PRO A 75 3.87 -8.61 21.83
CA PRO A 75 5.14 -8.82 22.52
C PRO A 75 4.88 -9.08 24.01
N LEU A 76 5.49 -10.15 24.54
CA LEU A 76 5.33 -10.56 25.94
C LEU A 76 5.85 -9.52 26.95
N PHE A 77 6.68 -8.58 26.48
CA PHE A 77 7.22 -7.48 27.27
C PHE A 77 7.19 -6.20 26.42
N THR A 78 6.51 -5.18 26.89
CA THR A 78 6.64 -3.81 26.39
C THR A 78 7.78 -3.13 27.14
N LEU A 79 8.74 -2.55 26.41
CA LEU A 79 9.84 -1.73 26.95
C LEU A 79 9.33 -0.43 27.59
#